data_AF-A0A7J9MG31-F1
#
_entry.id   AF-A0A7J9MG31-F1
#
_cell.length_a   1.000
_cell.length_b   1.000
_cell.length_c   1.000
_cell.angle_alpha   90.00
_cell.angle_beta   90.00
_cell.angle_gamma   90.00
#
_symmetry.space_group_name_H-M   'P 1'
#
loop_
_entity.id
_entity.type
_entity.pdbx_description
1 polymer ?
#
loop_
_entity_poly.entity_id
_entity_poly.type
_entity_poly.pdbx_seq_one_letter_code
_entity_poly.pdbx_strand_id
1 'polypeptide(L)'
;MATNTVSLKLLVDSTSQRVLFAESGKYFVDFVFNILSLPVGTVTRLLTKEQMVGSLGNLYDSLENMDDTYIQPTANKDTLLKPIVPDNAANVPPLLPTVESSNSRPTGIYRCVNTYHRSSCGLYVANDSKSICPSCNNVMNQIATVVNPKKKDSPTDEGGYVKGVITYMITD
;
A
#
# COMPACT_ATOMS: atom_id res chain seq x y z
N MET A 1 6.22 -16.82 20.10
CA MET A 1 5.75 -15.69 19.25
C MET A 1 4.50 -15.14 19.91
N ALA A 2 4.48 -13.86 20.29
CA ALA A 2 3.28 -13.24 20.83
C ALA A 2 2.22 -13.18 19.72
N THR A 3 1.01 -13.64 20.01
CA THR A 3 -0.14 -13.47 19.11
C THR A 3 -0.49 -11.99 19.08
N ASN A 4 -0.34 -11.33 17.92
CA ASN A 4 -0.84 -9.96 17.72
C ASN A 4 -2.37 -10.01 17.61
N THR A 5 -3.04 -10.09 18.76
CA THR A 5 -4.49 -10.11 18.85
C THR A 5 -5.03 -8.71 18.61
N VAL A 6 -5.80 -8.53 17.53
CA VAL A 6 -6.54 -7.29 17.28
C VAL A 6 -7.75 -7.27 18.21
N SER A 7 -7.92 -6.17 18.95
CA SER A 7 -9.04 -6.00 19.88
C SER A 7 -9.74 -4.66 19.67
N LEU A 8 -11.06 -4.66 19.79
CA LEU A 8 -11.90 -3.48 19.64
C LEU A 8 -12.82 -3.43 20.86
N LYS A 9 -12.75 -2.35 21.63
CA LYS A 9 -13.66 -2.11 22.75
C LYS A 9 -14.74 -1.15 22.30
N LEU A 10 -16.00 -1.47 22.55
CA LEU A 10 -17.13 -0.64 22.15
C LEU A 10 -17.76 -0.02 23.39
N LEU A 11 -17.97 1.29 23.38
CA LEU A 11 -18.88 1.92 24.32
C LEU A 11 -20.28 1.93 23.70
N VAL A 12 -21.22 1.26 24.36
CA VAL A 12 -22.59 1.10 23.88
C VAL A 12 -23.55 1.77 24.86
N ASP A 13 -24.38 2.68 24.36
CA ASP A 13 -25.57 3.12 25.09
C ASP A 13 -26.64 2.05 24.95
N SER A 14 -26.89 1.33 26.05
CA SER A 14 -27.88 0.25 26.10
C SER A 14 -29.32 0.75 25.94
N THR A 15 -29.58 2.03 26.23
CA THR A 15 -30.90 2.64 26.17
C THR A 15 -31.29 2.91 24.72
N SER A 16 -30.39 3.52 23.95
CA SER A 16 -30.60 3.78 22.52
C SER A 16 -30.15 2.63 21.62
N GLN A 17 -29.50 1.61 22.17
CA GLN A 17 -28.86 0.50 21.45
C GLN A 17 -27.86 0.97 20.39
N ARG A 18 -27.07 2.00 20.71
CA ARG A 18 -26.10 2.60 19.78
C ARG A 18 -24.68 2.48 20.32
N VAL A 19 -23.73 2.29 19.40
CA VAL A 19 -22.30 2.44 19.68
C VAL A 19 -22.00 3.94 19.69
N LEU A 20 -21.44 4.44 20.79
CA LEU A 20 -21.04 5.84 20.93
C LEU A 20 -19.65 6.06 20.34
N PHE A 21 -18.71 5.18 20.66
CA PHE A 21 -17.38 5.13 20.06
C PHE A 21 -16.75 3.76 20.28
N ALA A 22 -15.69 3.50 19.54
CA ALA A 22 -14.82 2.36 19.74
C ALA A 22 -13.42 2.79 20.15
N GLU A 23 -12.76 2.00 20.99
CA GLU A 23 -11.35 2.14 21.31
C GLU A 23 -10.56 0.98 20.73
N SER A 24 -9.44 1.29 20.09
CA SER A 24 -8.54 0.26 19.61
C SER A 24 -7.07 0.64 19.65
N GLY A 25 -6.21 -0.37 19.64
CA GLY A 25 -4.77 -0.20 19.51
C GLY A 25 -4.34 -0.08 18.05
N LYS A 26 -3.05 0.24 17.88
CA LYS A 26 -2.39 0.44 16.59
C LYS A 26 -2.73 -0.59 15.51
N TYR A 27 -2.71 -1.89 15.81
CA TYR A 27 -2.89 -2.92 14.79
C TYR A 27 -4.24 -2.85 14.07
N PHE A 28 -5.31 -2.48 14.79
CA PHE A 28 -6.62 -2.29 14.17
C PHE A 28 -6.63 -1.02 13.30
N VAL A 29 -6.10 0.08 13.82
CA VAL A 29 -6.08 1.36 13.11
C VAL A 29 -5.22 1.28 11.84
N ASP A 30 -4.06 0.63 11.92
CA ASP A 30 -3.22 0.33 10.76
C ASP A 30 -3.96 -0.54 9.73
N PHE A 31 -4.75 -1.52 10.19
CA PHE A 31 -5.57 -2.35 9.31
C PHE A 31 -6.66 -1.53 8.60
N VAL A 32 -7.36 -0.64 9.31
CA VAL A 32 -8.38 0.22 8.69
C VAL A 32 -7.73 1.20 7.70
N PHE A 33 -6.63 1.87 8.08
CA PHE A 33 -5.92 2.77 7.16
C PHE A 33 -5.30 2.05 5.96
N ASN A 34 -4.92 0.78 6.08
CA ASN A 34 -4.47 -0.03 4.95
C ASN A 34 -5.54 -0.15 3.84
N ILE A 35 -6.84 0.02 4.13
CA ILE A 35 -7.89 0.03 3.11
C ILE A 35 -7.65 1.16 2.10
N LEU A 36 -7.12 2.31 2.56
CA LEU A 36 -6.75 3.45 1.69
C LEU A 36 -5.48 3.20 0.87
N SER A 37 -4.67 2.19 1.21
CA SER A 37 -3.52 1.81 0.37
C SER A 37 -3.91 1.00 -0.87
N LEU A 38 -5.12 0.43 -0.88
CA LEU A 38 -5.68 -0.32 -2.01
C LEU A 38 -6.12 0.65 -3.11
N PRO A 39 -6.40 0.19 -4.35
CA PRO A 39 -6.97 1.02 -5.41
C PRO A 39 -8.25 1.78 -4.98
N VAL A 40 -8.92 1.29 -3.93
CA VAL A 40 -10.00 1.97 -3.22
C VAL A 40 -9.58 3.37 -2.78
N GLY A 41 -8.41 3.56 -2.17
CA GLY A 41 -7.92 4.88 -1.77
C GLY A 41 -7.67 5.84 -2.94
N THR A 42 -7.36 5.31 -4.13
CA THR A 42 -7.28 6.13 -5.35
C THR A 42 -8.65 6.64 -5.74
N VAL A 43 -9.65 5.76 -5.74
CA VAL A 43 -11.05 6.13 -6.00
C VAL A 43 -11.54 7.13 -4.97
N THR A 44 -11.13 6.98 -3.71
CA THR A 44 -11.60 7.88 -2.65
C THR A 44 -11.04 9.27 -2.71
N ARG A 45 -9.80 9.41 -3.18
CA ARG A 45 -9.23 10.72 -3.49
C ARG A 45 -9.93 11.38 -4.68
N LEU A 46 -10.33 10.59 -5.69
CA LEU A 46 -10.92 11.10 -6.93
C LEU A 46 -12.39 11.49 -6.76
N LEU A 47 -13.14 10.73 -5.98
CA LEU A 47 -14.49 11.08 -5.59
C LEU A 47 -14.38 12.12 -4.46
N THR A 48 -14.74 13.37 -4.76
CA THR A 48 -14.76 14.45 -3.76
C THR A 48 -15.52 14.01 -2.50
N LYS A 49 -15.09 14.48 -1.32
CA LYS A 49 -15.63 14.11 0.00
C LYS A 49 -17.17 14.07 0.06
N GLU A 50 -17.83 15.04 -0.60
CA GLU A 50 -19.29 15.17 -0.63
C GLU A 50 -20.03 14.15 -1.51
N GLN A 51 -19.33 13.51 -2.46
CA GLN A 51 -19.90 12.53 -3.39
C GLN A 51 -19.71 11.08 -2.91
N MET A 52 -18.97 10.87 -1.83
CA MET A 52 -18.70 9.54 -1.31
C MET A 52 -19.84 9.05 -0.42
N VAL A 53 -20.40 7.89 -0.73
CA VAL A 53 -21.40 7.24 0.10
C VAL A 53 -20.69 6.28 1.07
N GLY A 54 -20.97 6.42 2.37
CA GLY A 54 -20.49 5.53 3.42
C GLY A 54 -19.26 6.05 4.19
N SER A 55 -18.69 5.20 5.03
CA SER A 55 -17.65 5.56 6.00
C SER A 55 -16.26 5.80 5.41
N LEU A 56 -16.08 5.57 4.12
CA LEU A 56 -14.79 5.63 3.47
C LEU A 56 -14.31 7.09 3.27
N GLY A 57 -15.24 8.03 3.10
CA GLY A 57 -14.95 9.47 3.09
C GLY A 57 -14.50 9.93 4.48
N ASN A 58 -15.24 9.52 5.51
CA ASN A 58 -14.90 9.77 6.91
C ASN A 58 -13.52 9.19 7.28
N LEU A 59 -13.18 8.02 6.74
CA LEU A 59 -11.87 7.40 6.95
C LEU A 59 -10.74 8.21 6.29
N TYR A 60 -10.94 8.67 5.06
CA TYR A 60 -9.99 9.54 4.36
C TYR A 60 -9.78 10.85 5.12
N ASP A 61 -10.88 11.47 5.56
CA ASP A 61 -10.86 12.71 6.33
C ASP A 61 -10.23 12.53 7.70
N SER A 62 -10.50 11.42 8.38
CA SER A 62 -9.88 11.09 9.66
C SER A 62 -8.38 10.94 9.51
N LEU A 63 -7.93 10.25 8.45
CA LEU A 63 -6.51 10.18 8.14
C LEU A 63 -6.00 11.59 7.85
N GLU A 64 -6.54 12.32 6.87
CA GLU A 64 -6.11 13.67 6.45
C GLU A 64 -5.99 14.68 7.60
N ASN A 65 -6.90 14.64 8.56
CA ASN A 65 -6.92 15.55 9.72
C ASN A 65 -6.18 15.01 10.96
N MET A 66 -5.68 13.77 10.92
CA MET A 66 -4.91 13.19 12.03
C MET A 66 -3.61 13.96 12.25
N ASP A 67 -3.34 14.33 13.51
CA ASP A 67 -2.11 15.01 13.91
C ASP A 67 -0.89 14.09 13.71
N ASP A 68 0.19 14.64 13.14
CA ASP A 68 1.43 13.92 12.85
C ASP A 68 2.09 13.33 14.11
N THR A 69 1.76 13.84 15.30
CA THR A 69 2.19 13.27 16.58
C THR A 69 1.68 11.84 16.80
N TYR A 70 0.63 11.42 16.12
CA TYR A 70 0.09 10.07 16.18
C TYR A 70 0.64 9.14 15.07
N ILE A 71 1.23 9.71 14.03
CA ILE A 71 1.82 9.00 12.91
C ILE A 71 3.26 8.58 13.26
N GLN A 72 3.68 7.42 12.77
CA GLN A 72 5.07 7.00 12.92
C GLN A 72 6.02 7.89 12.08
N PRO A 73 7.19 8.26 12.59
CA PRO A 73 8.15 9.07 11.84
C PRO A 73 8.60 8.44 10.51
N THR A 74 8.51 7.11 10.42
CA THR A 74 8.86 6.32 9.23
C THR A 74 7.69 6.21 8.23
N ALA A 75 6.48 6.59 8.62
CA ALA A 75 5.28 6.54 7.79
C ALA A 75 5.02 7.90 7.14
N ASN A 76 4.73 7.90 5.84
CA ASN A 76 4.30 9.10 5.13
C ASN A 76 2.81 9.00 4.82
N LYS A 77 2.03 9.91 5.40
CA LYS A 77 0.59 10.05 5.22
C LYS A 77 0.17 10.19 3.75
N ASP A 78 0.96 10.88 2.94
CA ASP A 78 0.70 11.04 1.51
C ASP A 78 0.67 9.70 0.78
N THR A 79 1.40 8.68 1.23
CA THR A 79 1.39 7.38 0.56
C THR A 79 0.03 6.68 0.65
N LEU A 80 -0.75 6.97 1.70
CA LEU A 80 -2.10 6.46 1.91
C LEU A 80 -3.18 7.39 1.34
N LEU A 81 -2.97 8.70 1.42
CA LEU A 81 -3.91 9.69 0.85
C LEU A 81 -3.81 9.78 -0.67
N LYS A 82 -2.66 9.40 -1.24
CA LYS A 82 -2.33 9.47 -2.66
C LYS A 82 -1.59 8.19 -3.09
N PRO A 83 -2.24 7.01 -2.98
CA PRO A 83 -1.60 5.76 -3.37
C PRO A 83 -1.20 5.83 -4.84
N ILE A 84 0.09 5.63 -5.11
CA ILE A 84 0.60 5.48 -6.46
C ILE A 84 0.28 4.06 -6.89
N VAL A 85 -0.75 3.92 -7.72
CA VAL A 85 -1.02 2.64 -8.39
C VAL A 85 0.04 2.47 -9.45
N PRO A 86 0.94 1.46 -9.36
CA PRO A 86 1.86 1.19 -10.45
C PRO A 86 1.04 0.80 -11.68
N ASP A 87 1.41 1.28 -12.88
CA ASP A 87 0.71 0.95 -14.15
C ASP A 87 0.59 -0.56 -14.42
N ASN A 88 1.36 -1.39 -13.68
CA ASN A 88 1.27 -2.85 -13.70
C ASN A 88 0.21 -3.46 -12.76
N ALA A 89 -0.66 -2.64 -12.16
CA ALA A 89 -1.78 -3.11 -11.32
C ALA A 89 -2.89 -3.85 -12.11
N ALA A 90 -2.64 -4.20 -13.37
CA ALA A 90 -3.39 -5.21 -14.11
C ALA A 90 -3.43 -6.59 -13.41
N ASN A 91 -2.61 -6.82 -12.37
CA ASN A 91 -2.54 -8.09 -11.63
C ASN A 91 -2.88 -7.98 -10.13
N VAL A 92 -3.44 -6.86 -9.65
CA VAL A 92 -4.16 -6.91 -8.37
C VAL A 92 -5.50 -7.56 -8.70
N PRO A 93 -5.88 -8.71 -8.12
CA PRO A 93 -7.22 -9.24 -8.28
C PRO A 93 -8.17 -8.09 -7.92
N PRO A 94 -8.97 -7.58 -8.87
CA PRO A 94 -9.93 -6.56 -8.52
C PRO A 94 -10.83 -7.20 -7.46
N LEU A 95 -11.11 -6.48 -6.39
CA LEU A 95 -12.16 -6.84 -5.42
C LEU A 95 -13.57 -6.77 -6.08
N LEU A 96 -13.64 -6.89 -7.41
CA LEU A 96 -14.80 -6.88 -8.28
C LEU A 96 -14.69 -8.07 -9.25
N PRO A 97 -15.82 -8.65 -9.72
CA PRO A 97 -15.86 -10.01 -10.25
C PRO A 97 -14.94 -10.24 -11.45
N THR A 98 -14.27 -11.39 -11.38
CA THR A 98 -13.30 -11.95 -12.33
C THR A 98 -13.78 -11.90 -13.78
N VAL A 99 -12.98 -11.29 -14.66
CA VAL A 99 -12.90 -11.73 -16.05
C VAL A 99 -11.57 -12.44 -16.21
N GLU A 100 -11.66 -13.70 -16.59
CA GLU A 100 -10.57 -14.64 -16.77
C GLU A 100 -9.38 -14.01 -17.50
N SER A 101 -8.23 -13.91 -16.84
CA SER A 101 -6.97 -13.62 -17.53
C SER A 101 -5.93 -14.66 -17.12
N SER A 102 -5.57 -15.43 -18.14
CA SER A 102 -4.72 -16.60 -18.13
C SER A 102 -3.33 -16.36 -17.53
N ASN A 103 -2.91 -17.26 -16.62
CA ASN A 103 -1.52 -17.72 -16.44
C ASN A 103 -0.40 -16.66 -16.39
N SER A 104 -0.48 -15.62 -15.55
CA SER A 104 0.64 -14.69 -15.37
C SER A 104 1.77 -15.31 -14.53
N ARG A 105 2.85 -15.75 -15.19
CA ARG A 105 4.14 -16.10 -14.56
C ARG A 105 4.71 -14.88 -13.81
N PRO A 106 5.54 -15.06 -12.76
CA PRO A 106 6.22 -13.94 -12.11
C PRO A 106 6.97 -13.10 -13.16
N THR A 107 6.64 -11.81 -13.25
CA THR A 107 7.32 -10.86 -14.14
C THR A 107 8.73 -10.64 -13.61
N GLY A 108 9.70 -11.40 -14.13
CA GLY A 108 11.11 -11.13 -13.88
C GLY A 108 11.48 -9.76 -14.45
N ILE A 109 12.41 -9.04 -13.80
CA ILE A 109 13.07 -7.92 -14.47
C ILE A 109 14.15 -8.52 -15.36
N TYR A 110 14.14 -8.19 -16.64
CA TYR A 110 15.10 -8.68 -17.61
C TYR A 110 16.00 -7.55 -18.09
N ARG A 111 17.25 -7.88 -18.37
CA ARG A 111 18.27 -6.99 -18.93
C ARG A 111 18.93 -7.63 -20.13
N CYS A 112 19.67 -6.84 -20.89
CA CYS A 112 20.45 -7.34 -21.99
C CYS A 112 21.66 -8.14 -21.49
N VAL A 113 21.93 -9.30 -22.10
CA VAL A 113 23.13 -10.13 -21.84
C VAL A 113 24.41 -9.42 -22.28
N ASN A 114 24.29 -8.57 -23.31
CA ASN A 114 25.44 -7.94 -23.93
C ASN A 114 25.89 -6.72 -23.11
N THR A 115 26.92 -6.89 -22.29
CA THR A 115 27.54 -5.83 -21.47
C THR A 115 28.84 -5.30 -22.08
N TYR A 116 29.06 -5.40 -23.39
CA TYR A 116 30.28 -4.84 -24.00
C TYR A 116 30.42 -3.36 -23.62
N HIS A 117 31.60 -2.97 -23.13
CA HIS A 117 31.92 -1.67 -22.49
C HIS A 117 31.61 -0.41 -23.31
N ARG A 118 31.27 -0.54 -24.60
CA ARG A 118 30.89 0.59 -25.48
C ARG A 118 29.39 0.76 -25.68
N SER A 119 28.57 -0.18 -25.20
CA SER A 119 27.12 -0.18 -25.38
C SER A 119 26.42 0.20 -24.07
N SER A 120 25.43 1.10 -24.14
CA SER A 120 24.61 1.51 -22.99
C SER A 120 23.55 0.48 -22.61
N CYS A 121 23.72 -0.78 -23.03
CA CYS A 121 22.80 -1.89 -22.81
C CYS A 121 22.47 -2.14 -21.33
N GLY A 122 23.42 -1.87 -20.43
CA GLY A 122 23.22 -2.03 -18.99
C GLY A 122 22.25 -1.03 -18.35
N LEU A 123 21.85 0.02 -19.09
CA LEU A 123 20.90 1.03 -18.63
C LEU A 123 19.43 0.62 -18.86
N TYR A 124 19.19 -0.34 -19.74
CA TYR A 124 17.84 -0.74 -20.12
C TYR A 124 17.41 -2.00 -19.36
N VAL A 125 16.21 -1.95 -18.79
CA VAL A 125 15.53 -3.08 -18.15
C VAL A 125 14.12 -3.24 -18.73
N ALA A 126 13.59 -4.45 -18.71
CA ALA A 126 12.28 -4.77 -19.27
C ALA A 126 11.53 -5.78 -18.39
N ASN A 127 10.21 -5.77 -18.46
CA ASN A 127 9.36 -6.72 -17.75
C ASN A 127 9.01 -7.97 -18.59
N ASP A 128 9.29 -7.94 -19.90
CA ASP A 128 9.14 -9.09 -20.79
C ASP A 128 10.52 -9.54 -21.30
N SER A 129 10.83 -10.82 -21.10
CA SER A 129 12.03 -11.50 -21.60
C SER A 129 12.21 -11.46 -23.13
N LYS A 130 11.17 -11.08 -23.88
CA LYS A 130 11.20 -10.91 -25.34
C LYS A 130 11.48 -9.47 -25.78
N SER A 131 11.59 -8.53 -24.84
CA SER A 131 11.83 -7.12 -25.15
C SER A 131 13.17 -6.92 -25.85
N ILE A 132 13.24 -5.99 -26.79
CA ILE A 132 14.44 -5.71 -27.59
C ILE A 132 15.19 -4.54 -26.96
N CYS A 133 16.50 -4.71 -26.73
CA CYS A 133 17.36 -3.65 -26.20
C CYS A 133 17.56 -2.54 -27.26
N PRO A 134 17.24 -1.27 -26.96
CA PRO A 134 17.39 -0.16 -27.90
C PRO A 134 18.84 0.10 -28.35
N SER A 135 19.83 -0.31 -27.56
CA SER A 135 21.24 -0.02 -27.84
C SER A 135 21.94 -1.06 -28.73
N CYS A 136 21.52 -2.33 -28.70
CA CYS A 136 22.19 -3.41 -29.45
C CYS A 136 21.25 -4.31 -30.24
N ASN A 137 19.94 -4.02 -30.21
CA ASN A 137 18.90 -4.77 -30.90
C ASN A 137 18.80 -6.27 -30.52
N ASN A 138 19.45 -6.68 -29.43
CA ASN A 138 19.36 -8.04 -28.89
C ASN A 138 18.18 -8.17 -27.92
N VAL A 139 17.69 -9.39 -27.77
CA VAL A 139 16.63 -9.73 -26.82
C VAL A 139 17.16 -9.62 -25.38
N MET A 140 16.35 -9.02 -24.52
CA MET A 140 16.62 -8.85 -23.09
C MET A 140 16.06 -10.04 -22.32
N ASN A 141 16.82 -11.12 -22.22
CA ASN A 141 16.40 -12.38 -21.57
C ASN A 141 17.16 -12.70 -20.27
N GLN A 142 18.09 -11.84 -19.84
CA GLN A 142 18.86 -12.06 -18.62
C GLN A 142 18.10 -11.55 -17.40
N ILE A 143 17.85 -12.41 -16.41
CA ILE A 143 17.16 -11.99 -15.17
C ILE A 143 18.06 -11.03 -14.38
N ALA A 144 17.47 -9.92 -13.92
CA ALA A 144 18.07 -8.94 -13.04
C ALA A 144 17.48 -9.09 -11.62
N THR A 145 18.34 -8.93 -10.62
CA THR A 145 17.94 -8.95 -9.21
C THR A 145 17.76 -7.51 -8.73
N VAL A 146 16.55 -7.19 -8.25
CA VAL A 146 16.32 -5.92 -7.56
C VAL A 146 16.86 -6.04 -6.15
N VAL A 147 17.78 -5.15 -5.80
CA VAL A 147 18.35 -5.07 -4.45
C VAL A 147 17.85 -3.77 -3.83
N ASN A 148 16.96 -3.87 -2.84
CA ASN A 148 16.52 -2.72 -2.07
C ASN A 148 17.51 -2.46 -0.92
N PRO A 149 17.74 -1.19 -0.53
CA PRO A 149 18.52 -0.89 0.66
C PRO A 149 17.90 -1.59 1.87
N LYS A 150 18.74 -2.18 2.73
CA LYS A 150 18.26 -2.72 4.01
C LYS A 150 17.65 -1.56 4.80
N LYS A 151 16.39 -1.67 5.24
CA LYS A 151 15.82 -0.72 6.19
C LYS A 151 16.77 -0.69 7.40
N LYS A 152 17.18 0.51 7.82
CA LYS A 152 17.85 0.67 9.11
C LYS A 152 16.76 0.45 10.16
N ASP A 153 16.76 -0.71 10.78
CA ASP A 153 15.89 -0.99 11.92
C ASP A 153 16.22 0.02 13.01
N SER A 154 15.38 1.04 13.14
CA SER A 154 15.43 1.94 14.29
C SER A 154 14.77 1.19 15.44
N PRO A 155 15.31 1.22 16.66
CA PRO A 155 14.76 0.47 17.81
C PRO A 155 13.32 0.86 18.20
N THR A 156 12.78 1.92 17.58
CA THR A 156 11.41 2.42 17.74
C THR A 156 10.48 2.12 16.57
N ASP A 157 10.94 1.42 15.51
CA ASP A 157 10.13 1.16 14.31
C ASP A 157 9.27 -0.08 14.54
N GLU A 158 8.08 0.12 15.12
CA GLU A 158 7.07 -0.94 15.31
C GLU A 158 6.43 -1.36 13.96
N GLY A 159 6.82 -0.72 12.85
CA GLY A 159 6.24 -0.89 11.52
C GLY A 159 4.79 -0.40 11.46
N GLY A 160 4.19 -0.20 10.28
CA GLY A 160 2.82 0.34 10.18
C GLY A 160 2.76 1.87 10.16
N TYR A 161 1.58 2.45 10.38
CA TYR A 161 1.33 3.88 10.14
C TYR A 161 1.24 4.69 11.41
N VAL A 162 0.56 4.16 12.44
CA VAL A 162 0.31 4.89 13.68
C VAL A 162 1.14 4.35 14.84
N LYS A 163 1.31 5.12 15.91
CA LYS A 163 2.12 4.74 17.09
C LYS A 163 1.42 3.69 17.97
N GLY A 164 2.16 2.71 18.52
CA GLY A 164 1.59 1.60 19.28
C GLY A 164 1.28 1.88 20.74
N VAL A 165 1.93 2.87 21.33
CA VAL A 165 1.88 3.17 22.77
C VAL A 165 0.62 3.95 23.18
N ILE A 166 -0.36 4.09 22.28
CA ILE A 166 -1.57 4.88 22.51
C ILE A 166 -2.83 4.11 22.06
N THR A 167 -3.96 4.50 22.63
CA THR A 167 -5.29 4.01 22.26
C THR A 167 -5.98 5.05 21.39
N TYR A 168 -6.60 4.61 20.32
CA TYR A 168 -7.32 5.45 19.37
C TYR A 168 -8.81 5.35 19.62
N MET A 169 -9.46 6.51 19.67
CA MET A 169 -10.93 6.62 19.69
C MET A 169 -11.44 6.71 18.26
N ILE A 170 -12.43 5.89 17.93
CA ILE A 170 -13.04 5.78 16.60
C ILE A 170 -14.51 6.14 16.75
N THR A 171 -14.94 7.14 15.99
CA THR A 171 -16.33 7.62 15.93
C THR A 171 -16.86 7.49 14.51
N ASP A 172 -18.17 7.63 14.35
CA ASP A 172 -18.83 7.75 13.04
C ASP A 172 -18.47 9.08 12.35
#